data_AF-A0A150J377-F1
#
_entry.id   AF-A0A150J377-F1
#
_cell.length_a   1.000
_cell.length_b   1.000
_cell.length_c   1.000
_cell.angle_alpha   90.00
_cell.angle_beta   90.00
_cell.angle_gamma   90.00
#
_symmetry.space_group_name_H-M   'P 1'
#
loop_
_entity.id
_entity.type
_entity.pdbx_description
1 polymer ?
#
loop_
_entity_poly.entity_id
_entity_poly.type
_entity_poly.pdbx_seq_one_letter_code
_entity_poly.pdbx_strand_id
1 'polypeptide(L)'
;MFKNINKKIQEYIRDNELSDEELDNIRQEKLEIFSLFNSKSFKEARTRMDEILNQIKDYSKVIQSIIMDSLMPYFKTCFSYLLDENIERTSNKLENQFQITFPKSIKRIMKIKKGAMSRINIRKEILNQKKVFDT
;
A
#
# COMPACT_ATOMS: atom_id res chain seq x y z
N MET A 1 -1.61 4.19 -1.23
CA MET A 1 -2.70 3.26 -0.88
C MET A 1 -3.90 4.01 -0.27
N PHE A 2 -3.80 4.61 0.92
CA PHE A 2 -4.92 5.33 1.56
C PHE A 2 -5.60 6.38 0.68
N LYS A 3 -4.82 7.20 -0.04
CA LYS A 3 -5.37 8.18 -1.01
C LYS A 3 -6.22 7.51 -2.09
N ASN A 4 -5.81 6.34 -2.58
CA ASN A 4 -6.54 5.60 -3.60
C ASN A 4 -7.83 4.98 -3.04
N ILE A 5 -7.77 4.44 -1.82
CA ILE A 5 -8.94 3.92 -1.10
C ILE A 5 -9.96 5.05 -0.90
N ASN A 6 -9.53 6.20 -0.38
CA ASN A 6 -10.39 7.36 -0.20
C ASN A 6 -11.02 7.82 -1.52
N LYS A 7 -10.24 7.84 -2.61
CA LYS A 7 -10.74 8.18 -3.93
C LYS A 7 -11.84 7.21 -4.39
N LYS A 8 -11.63 5.89 -4.30
CA LYS A 8 -12.63 4.87 -4.64
C LYS A 8 -13.93 5.03 -3.85
N ILE A 9 -13.83 5.27 -2.54
CA ILE A 9 -15.00 5.51 -1.67
C ILE A 9 -15.76 6.76 -2.13
N GLN A 10 -15.06 7.85 -2.41
CA GLN A 10 -15.67 9.11 -2.85
C GLN A 10 -16.30 9.01 -4.25
N GLU A 11 -15.73 8.20 -5.14
CA GLU A 11 -16.34 7.89 -6.43
C GLU A 11 -17.63 7.09 -6.23
N TYR A 12 -17.58 6.02 -5.43
CA TYR A 12 -18.76 5.23 -5.11
C TYR A 12 -19.90 6.05 -4.48
N ILE A 13 -19.60 6.91 -3.51
CA ILE A 13 -20.60 7.77 -2.85
C ILE A 13 -21.23 8.76 -3.85
N ARG A 14 -20.45 9.26 -4.82
CA ARG A 14 -20.96 10.19 -5.85
C ARG A 14 -21.88 9.50 -6.85
N ASP A 15 -21.53 8.27 -7.21
CA ASP A 15 -22.19 7.52 -8.27
C ASP A 15 -23.45 6.76 -7.77
N ASN A 16 -23.67 6.70 -6.46
CA ASN A 16 -24.79 6.00 -5.82
C ASN A 16 -25.56 6.94 -4.89
N GLU A 17 -26.88 6.83 -4.89
CA GLU A 17 -27.74 7.52 -3.92
C GLU A 17 -27.75 6.72 -2.60
N LEU A 18 -26.91 7.14 -1.65
CA LEU A 18 -26.76 6.47 -0.35
C LEU A 18 -27.50 7.24 0.73
N SER A 19 -28.10 6.50 1.67
CA SER A 19 -28.65 7.05 2.90
C SER A 19 -27.55 7.50 3.88
N ASP A 20 -27.91 8.35 4.84
CA ASP A 20 -26.99 8.77 5.91
C ASP A 20 -26.46 7.58 6.72
N GLU A 21 -27.29 6.53 6.90
CA GLU A 21 -26.90 5.28 7.58
C GLU A 21 -25.83 4.51 6.79
N GLU A 22 -26.02 4.34 5.49
CA GLU A 22 -25.02 3.70 4.62
C GLU A 22 -23.70 4.49 4.60
N LEU A 23 -23.78 5.82 4.60
CA LEU A 23 -22.60 6.67 4.65
C LEU A 23 -21.83 6.52 5.97
N ASP A 24 -22.53 6.41 7.10
CA ASP A 24 -21.88 6.17 8.39
C ASP A 24 -21.26 4.76 8.44
N ASN A 25 -21.97 3.74 7.95
CA ASN A 25 -21.43 2.38 7.84
C ASN A 25 -20.13 2.34 7.03
N ILE A 26 -20.11 2.91 5.81
CA ILE A 26 -18.89 3.03 4.99
C ILE A 26 -17.78 3.75 5.74
N ARG A 27 -18.11 4.78 6.53
CA ARG A 27 -17.12 5.53 7.32
C ARG A 27 -16.54 4.67 8.43
N GLN A 28 -17.34 3.92 9.18
CA GLN A 28 -16.88 3.05 10.26
C GLN A 28 -16.03 1.90 9.72
N GLU A 29 -16.52 1.22 8.69
CA GLU A 29 -15.82 0.13 8.01
C GLU A 29 -14.44 0.58 7.49
N LYS A 30 -14.36 1.79 6.92
CA LYS A 30 -13.08 2.39 6.50
C LYS A 30 -12.13 2.59 7.68
N LEU A 31 -12.63 3.10 8.81
CA LEU A 31 -11.82 3.32 10.01
C LEU A 31 -11.26 2.01 10.54
N GLU A 32 -12.07 0.96 10.56
CA GLU A 32 -11.67 -0.38 10.96
C GLU A 32 -10.54 -0.92 10.06
N ILE A 33 -10.67 -0.82 8.74
CA ILE A 33 -9.60 -1.24 7.82
C ILE A 33 -8.32 -0.43 8.06
N PHE A 34 -8.43 0.87 8.28
CA PHE A 34 -7.25 1.71 8.50
C PHE A 34 -6.59 1.40 9.85
N SER A 35 -7.37 0.92 10.84
CA SER A 35 -6.85 0.48 12.13
C SER A 35 -5.87 -0.69 12.02
N LEU A 36 -5.97 -1.53 10.97
CA LEU A 36 -5.02 -2.63 10.72
C LEU A 36 -3.57 -2.13 10.67
N PHE A 37 -3.33 -0.94 10.12
CA PHE A 37 -2.00 -0.34 10.02
C PHE A 37 -1.41 0.06 11.37
N ASN A 38 -2.22 0.11 12.44
CA ASN A 38 -1.76 0.38 13.79
C ASN A 38 -1.36 -0.89 14.55
N SER A 39 -1.41 -2.06 13.91
CA SER A 39 -0.95 -3.32 14.49
C SER A 39 0.55 -3.26 14.82
N LYS A 40 0.93 -3.87 15.94
CA LYS A 40 2.32 -3.91 16.43
C LYS A 40 3.12 -5.06 15.84
N SER A 41 2.44 -6.09 15.34
CA SER A 41 3.08 -7.25 14.72
C SER A 41 2.34 -7.70 13.46
N PHE A 42 3.05 -8.38 12.56
CA PHE A 42 2.45 -8.96 11.36
C PHE A 42 1.37 -9.98 11.71
N LYS A 43 1.58 -10.77 12.77
CA LYS A 43 0.61 -11.76 13.26
C LYS A 43 -0.68 -11.08 13.72
N GLU A 44 -0.57 -10.00 14.51
CA GLU A 44 -1.73 -9.22 14.95
C GLU A 44 -2.50 -8.63 13.76
N ALA A 45 -1.80 -8.04 12.80
CA ALA A 45 -2.43 -7.51 11.58
C ALA A 45 -3.16 -8.62 10.82
N ARG A 46 -2.56 -9.81 10.73
CA ARG A 46 -3.14 -10.95 10.03
C ARG A 46 -4.40 -11.48 10.73
N THR A 47 -4.37 -11.65 12.04
CA THR A 47 -5.52 -12.09 12.82
C THR A 47 -6.69 -11.12 12.65
N ARG A 48 -6.46 -9.81 12.76
CA ARG A 48 -7.52 -8.81 12.53
C ARG A 48 -8.05 -8.81 11.10
N MET A 49 -7.17 -9.03 10.11
CA MET A 49 -7.61 -9.17 8.72
C MET A 49 -8.51 -10.40 8.53
N ASP A 50 -8.16 -11.53 9.15
CA ASP A 50 -8.98 -12.74 9.08
C ASP A 50 -10.33 -12.54 9.79
N GLU A 51 -10.37 -11.79 10.90
CA GLU A 51 -11.63 -11.37 11.56
C GLU A 51 -12.50 -10.54 10.59
N ILE A 52 -11.95 -9.50 9.96
CA ILE A 52 -12.67 -8.67 8.96
C ILE A 52 -13.18 -9.53 7.80
N LEU A 53 -12.37 -10.48 7.32
CA LEU A 53 -12.75 -11.36 6.21
C LEU A 53 -13.92 -12.29 6.58
N ASN A 54 -14.06 -12.69 7.84
CA ASN A 54 -15.17 -13.54 8.28
C ASN A 54 -16.52 -12.80 8.24
N GLN A 55 -16.53 -11.50 8.52
CA GLN A 55 -17.71 -10.63 8.50
C GLN A 55 -17.85 -9.81 7.21
N ILE A 56 -16.99 -10.03 6.20
CA ILE A 56 -16.92 -9.19 5.00
C ILE A 56 -18.25 -9.05 4.25
N LYS A 57 -19.13 -10.05 4.35
CA LYS A 57 -20.45 -10.02 3.69
C LYS A 57 -21.36 -8.92 4.21
N ASP A 58 -21.16 -8.49 5.45
CA ASP A 58 -21.95 -7.46 6.12
C ASP A 58 -21.44 -6.05 5.81
N TYR A 59 -20.27 -5.92 5.18
CA TYR A 59 -19.68 -4.63 4.81
C TYR A 59 -20.35 -4.07 3.57
N SER A 60 -20.26 -2.76 3.42
CA SER A 60 -20.64 -2.03 2.22
C SER A 60 -19.88 -2.55 0.99
N LYS A 61 -20.55 -2.68 -0.16
CA LYS A 61 -19.98 -3.25 -1.39
C LYS A 61 -18.65 -2.61 -1.81
N VAL A 62 -18.54 -1.30 -1.67
CA VAL A 62 -17.31 -0.55 -1.97
C VAL A 62 -16.15 -1.01 -1.08
N ILE A 63 -16.42 -1.25 0.19
CA ILE A 63 -15.43 -1.72 1.15
C ILE A 63 -15.03 -3.16 0.88
N GLN A 64 -15.99 -4.03 0.55
CA GLN A 64 -15.71 -5.40 0.12
C GLN A 64 -14.74 -5.42 -1.08
N SER A 65 -15.00 -4.62 -2.12
CA SER A 65 -14.09 -4.50 -3.28
C SER A 65 -12.72 -3.97 -2.89
N ILE A 66 -12.64 -2.96 -2.01
CA ILE A 66 -11.35 -2.45 -1.52
C ILE A 66 -10.55 -3.55 -0.83
N ILE A 67 -11.20 -4.33 0.05
CA ILE A 67 -10.55 -5.42 0.77
C ILE A 67 -10.07 -6.48 -0.22
N MET A 68 -10.97 -7.00 -1.06
CA MET A 68 -10.70 -8.15 -1.94
C MET A 68 -9.73 -7.82 -3.07
N ASP A 69 -9.87 -6.64 -3.68
CA ASP A 69 -9.09 -6.30 -4.89
C ASP A 69 -7.78 -5.59 -4.55
N SER A 70 -7.70 -4.91 -3.41
CA SER A 70 -6.57 -4.01 -3.11
C SER A 70 -5.80 -4.42 -1.86
N LEU A 71 -6.47 -4.79 -0.77
CA LEU A 71 -5.80 -5.09 0.49
C LEU A 71 -5.32 -6.55 0.55
N MET A 72 -6.21 -7.50 0.27
CA MET A 72 -5.95 -8.94 0.39
C MET A 72 -4.79 -9.42 -0.50
N PRO A 73 -4.73 -9.08 -1.81
CA PRO A 73 -3.68 -9.59 -2.70
C PRO A 73 -2.30 -9.04 -2.34
N TYR A 74 -2.26 -7.83 -1.75
CA TYR A 74 -1.05 -7.12 -1.42
C TYR A 74 -0.78 -7.05 0.09
N PHE A 75 -1.49 -7.86 0.88
CA PHE A 75 -1.44 -7.78 2.35
C PHE A 75 -0.02 -7.87 2.88
N LYS A 76 0.73 -8.90 2.45
CA LYS A 76 2.14 -9.08 2.87
C LYS A 76 3.01 -7.87 2.51
N THR A 77 2.78 -7.25 1.36
CA THR A 77 3.50 -6.04 0.95
C THR A 77 3.14 -4.87 1.85
N CYS A 78 1.86 -4.64 2.13
CA CYS A 78 1.38 -3.56 2.99
C CYS A 78 1.94 -3.63 4.41
N PHE A 79 2.13 -4.83 4.95
CA PHE A 79 2.58 -5.06 6.33
C PHE A 79 4.04 -5.54 6.43
N SER A 80 4.81 -5.46 5.35
CA SER A 80 6.22 -5.89 5.32
C SER A 80 7.11 -5.15 6.31
N TYR A 81 6.78 -3.88 6.63
CA TYR A 81 7.46 -3.08 7.66
C TYR A 81 7.33 -3.67 9.08
N LEU A 82 6.38 -4.60 9.31
CA LEU A 82 6.24 -5.33 10.58
C LEU A 82 7.11 -6.60 10.64
N LEU A 83 7.73 -6.98 9.52
CA LEU A 83 8.62 -8.14 9.41
C LEU A 83 10.08 -7.76 9.26
N ASP A 84 10.36 -6.59 8.69
CA ASP A 84 11.72 -6.09 8.42
C ASP A 84 11.80 -4.61 8.81
N GLU A 85 12.66 -4.31 9.79
CA GLU A 85 12.90 -2.95 10.29
C GLU A 85 13.51 -2.01 9.26
N ASN A 86 14.16 -2.55 8.22
CA ASN A 86 14.73 -1.76 7.12
C ASN A 86 13.65 -1.24 6.17
N ILE A 87 12.43 -1.76 6.24
CA ILE A 87 11.30 -1.33 5.43
C ILE A 87 10.50 -0.30 6.22
N GLU A 88 10.53 0.95 5.78
CA GLU A 88 9.68 1.97 6.38
C GLU A 88 8.19 1.72 6.11
N ARG A 89 7.35 1.98 7.11
CA ARG A 89 5.87 1.91 6.99
C ARG A 89 5.30 2.77 5.87
N THR A 90 5.94 3.90 5.57
CA THR A 90 5.47 4.84 4.53
C THR A 90 6.48 4.98 3.42
N SER A 91 6.04 4.90 2.17
CA SER A 91 6.90 5.16 1.01
C SER A 91 7.21 6.65 0.80
N ASN A 92 6.69 7.57 1.62
CA ASN A 92 6.81 9.02 1.38
C ASN A 92 8.26 9.50 1.38
N LYS A 93 9.11 9.02 2.29
CA LYS A 93 10.54 9.41 2.31
C LYS A 93 11.25 8.91 1.06
N LEU A 94 10.97 7.67 0.67
CA LEU A 94 11.50 7.08 -0.56
C LEU A 94 11.02 7.88 -1.78
N GLU A 95 9.71 8.12 -1.90
CA GLU A 95 9.12 8.87 -3.00
C GLU A 95 9.71 10.29 -3.09
N ASN A 96 9.82 11.01 -1.98
CA ASN A 96 10.47 12.31 -1.91
C ASN A 96 11.94 12.23 -2.32
N GLN A 97 12.68 11.24 -1.82
CA GLN A 97 14.09 11.05 -2.17
C GLN A 97 14.25 10.81 -3.68
N PHE A 98 13.43 9.94 -4.28
CA PHE A 98 13.45 9.70 -5.73
C PHE A 98 13.03 10.95 -6.52
N GLN A 99 12.05 11.71 -6.03
CA GLN A 99 11.62 12.95 -6.67
C GLN A 99 12.68 14.05 -6.59
N ILE A 100 13.48 14.12 -5.53
CA ILE A 100 14.54 15.14 -5.38
C ILE A 100 15.83 14.73 -6.09
N THR A 101 16.28 13.49 -5.88
CA THR A 101 17.64 13.06 -6.26
C THR A 101 17.85 12.77 -7.74
N PHE A 102 16.81 12.44 -8.50
CA PHE A 102 17.00 12.07 -9.91
C PHE A 102 16.96 13.27 -10.86
N PRO A 103 17.96 13.41 -11.76
CA PRO A 103 17.89 14.34 -12.87
C PRO A 103 16.66 14.09 -13.76
N LYS A 104 16.14 15.14 -14.40
CA LYS A 104 14.94 15.05 -15.27
C LYS A 104 15.07 14.00 -16.37
N SER A 105 16.25 13.87 -16.98
CA SER A 105 16.53 12.88 -18.04
C SER A 105 16.35 11.45 -17.54
N ILE A 106 16.89 11.14 -16.37
CA ILE A 106 16.74 9.83 -15.72
C ILE A 106 15.29 9.54 -15.39
N LYS A 107 14.56 10.52 -14.83
CA LYS A 107 13.13 10.37 -14.52
C LYS A 107 12.33 10.00 -15.78
N ARG A 108 12.64 10.64 -16.93
CA ARG A 108 12.01 10.33 -18.22
C ARG A 108 12.30 8.89 -18.68
N ILE A 109 13.54 8.41 -18.52
CA ILE A 109 13.92 7.02 -18.85
C ILE A 109 13.25 6.01 -17.92
N MET A 110 13.18 6.31 -16.61
CA MET A 110 12.57 5.43 -15.61
C MET A 110 11.04 5.35 -15.70
N LYS A 111 10.37 6.25 -16.44
CA LYS A 111 8.93 6.08 -16.75
C LYS A 111 8.66 4.81 -17.56
N ILE A 112 9.65 4.29 -18.28
CA ILE A 112 9.52 3.05 -19.04
C ILE A 112 9.87 1.88 -18.12
N LYS A 113 8.95 0.90 -17.98
CA LYS A 113 9.12 -0.29 -17.11
C LYS A 113 10.48 -0.97 -17.30
N LYS A 114 10.90 -1.17 -18.55
CA LYS A 114 12.21 -1.76 -18.90
C LYS A 114 13.37 -0.90 -18.39
N GLY A 115 13.32 0.42 -18.59
CA GLY A 115 14.35 1.35 -18.13
C GLY A 115 14.49 1.39 -16.60
N ALA A 116 13.37 1.35 -15.87
CA ALA A 116 13.39 1.24 -14.41
C ALA A 116 14.06 -0.07 -13.95
N MET A 117 13.72 -1.20 -14.58
CA MET A 117 14.28 -2.50 -14.21
C MET A 117 15.79 -2.58 -14.48
N SER A 118 16.25 -2.09 -15.64
CA SER A 118 17.68 -2.00 -15.96
C SER A 118 18.45 -1.16 -14.93
N ARG A 119 17.89 -0.01 -14.50
CA ARG A 119 18.51 0.84 -13.46
C ARG A 119 18.60 0.12 -12.11
N ILE A 120 17.57 -0.61 -11.72
CA ILE A 120 17.57 -1.39 -10.46
C ILE A 120 18.65 -2.46 -10.51
N ASN A 121 18.76 -3.20 -11.61
CA ASN A 121 19.75 -4.27 -11.77
C ASN A 121 21.20 -3.73 -11.71
N ILE A 122 21.50 -2.65 -12.45
CA ILE A 122 22.82 -1.98 -12.38
C ILE A 122 23.14 -1.56 -10.93
N ARG A 123 22.14 -1.05 -10.19
CA ARG A 123 22.35 -0.62 -8.80
C ARG A 123 22.64 -1.81 -7.87
N LYS A 124 21.97 -2.95 -8.09
CA LYS A 124 22.24 -4.21 -7.37
C LYS A 124 23.66 -4.71 -7.64
N GLU A 125 24.10 -4.69 -8.90
CA GLU A 125 25.46 -5.09 -9.28
C GLU A 125 26.52 -4.22 -8.60
N ILE A 126 26.37 -2.89 -8.64
CA ILE A 126 27.28 -1.96 -7.95
C ILE A 126 27.32 -2.23 -6.44
N LEU A 127 26.17 -2.51 -5.82
CA LEU A 127 26.10 -2.80 -4.38
C LEU A 127 26.81 -4.13 -4.04
N ASN A 128 26.60 -5.16 -4.87
CA ASN A 128 27.26 -6.45 -4.70
C ASN A 128 28.77 -6.34 -4.89
N GLN A 129 29.23 -5.55 -5.87
CA GLN A 129 30.66 -5.26 -6.05
C GLN A 129 31.25 -4.60 -4.81
N LYS A 130 30.58 -3.58 -4.24
CA LYS A 130 31.04 -2.93 -3.00
C LYS A 130 31.18 -3.91 -1.84
N LYS A 131 30.18 -4.77 -1.63
CA LYS A 131 30.25 -5.81 -0.59
C LYS A 131 31.47 -6.73 -0.75
N VAL A 132 31.88 -7.04 -1.98
CA VAL A 132 33.07 -7.87 -2.25
C VAL A 132 34.38 -7.14 -1.92
N PHE A 133 34.42 -5.80 -2.00
CA PHE A 133 35.61 -5.01 -1.64
C PHE A 133 35.66 -4.61 -0.16
N ASP A 134 34.49 -4.59 0.52
CA ASP A 134 34.36 -4.28 1.94
C ASP A 134 34.43 -5.54 2.84
N THR A 135 34.73 -6.72 2.28
CA THR A 135 34.98 -8.00 2.99
C THR A 135 36.47 -8.31 2.97
#